data_AF-A0A354EFF6-F1
#
_entry.id   AF-A0A354EFF6-F1
#
_cell.length_a   1.000
_cell.length_b   1.000
_cell.length_c   1.000
_cell.angle_alpha   90.00
_cell.angle_beta   90.00
_cell.angle_gamma   90.00
#
_symmetry.space_group_name_H-M   'P 1'
#
loop_
_entity.id
_entity.type
_entity.pdbx_description
1 polymer ?
#
loop_
_entity_poly.entity_id
_entity_poly.type
_entity_poly.pdbx_seq_one_letter_code
_entity_poly.pdbx_strand_id
1 'polypeptide(L)'
;MKRMLEQFQKMAMAVTYAEAGEWNTARELVPDAKPSTELNWLEGHFAAVAFAESGLWEEAVRISSGRGVSRPRGKDFYESLGLKGVHLSFGYVTVN
;
A
#
# COMPACT_ATOMS: atom_id res chain seq x y z
N MET A 1 13.51 14.73 -13.25
CA MET A 1 13.81 13.67 -14.24
C MET A 1 14.89 12.70 -13.77
N LYS A 2 16.12 13.13 -13.45
CA LYS A 2 17.21 12.22 -13.02
C LYS A 2 16.83 11.23 -11.90
N ARG A 3 16.19 11.72 -10.84
CA ARG A 3 15.77 10.89 -9.69
C ARG A 3 14.71 9.83 -10.01
N MET A 4 13.80 10.12 -10.96
CA MET A 4 12.78 9.18 -11.43
C MET A 4 13.42 8.08 -12.30
N LEU A 5 14.38 8.45 -13.14
CA LEU A 5 15.13 7.52 -13.98
C LEU A 5 15.98 6.57 -13.11
N GLU A 6 16.65 7.10 -12.08
CA GLU A 6 17.42 6.31 -11.12
C GLU A 6 16.54 5.34 -10.33
N GLN A 7 15.34 5.77 -9.90
CA GLN A 7 14.37 4.88 -9.22
C GLN A 7 13.86 3.78 -10.15
N PHE A 8 13.57 4.12 -11.41
CA PHE A 8 13.16 3.13 -12.41
C PHE A 8 14.26 2.10 -12.69
N GLN A 9 15.51 2.54 -12.83
CA GLN A 9 16.67 1.66 -13.04
C GLN A 9 16.89 0.69 -11.87
N LYS A 10 16.80 1.20 -10.63
CA LYS A 10 16.90 0.36 -9.43
C LYS A 10 15.79 -0.67 -9.35
N MET A 11 14.56 -0.27 -9.70
CA MET A 11 13.41 -1.18 -9.75
C MET A 11 13.59 -2.27 -10.81
N ALA A 12 14.02 -1.89 -12.02
CA ALA A 12 14.27 -2.84 -13.10
C ALA A 12 15.34 -3.87 -12.71
N MET A 13 16.44 -3.43 -12.08
CA MET A 13 17.46 -4.33 -11.56
C MET A 13 16.92 -5.24 -10.44
N ALA A 14 16.15 -4.70 -9.49
CA ALA A 14 15.57 -5.48 -8.40
C ALA A 14 14.70 -6.63 -8.95
N VAL A 15 13.91 -6.38 -10.00
CA VAL A 15 13.12 -7.40 -10.69
C VAL A 15 14.03 -8.47 -11.31
N THR A 16 15.09 -8.08 -12.02
CA THR A 16 16.04 -9.05 -12.62
C THR A 16 16.69 -9.95 -11.58
N TYR A 17 17.12 -9.42 -10.43
CA TYR A 17 17.69 -10.23 -9.35
C TYR A 17 16.65 -11.14 -8.70
N ALA A 18 15.41 -10.69 -8.54
CA ALA A 18 14.32 -11.51 -8.03
C ALA A 18 14.02 -12.68 -8.97
N GLU A 19 13.97 -12.44 -10.28
CA GLU A 19 13.77 -13.49 -11.30
C GLU A 19 14.92 -14.51 -11.32
N ALA A 20 16.14 -14.06 -11.02
CA ALA A 20 17.31 -14.94 -10.88
C ALA A 20 17.35 -15.71 -9.54
N GLY A 21 16.41 -15.49 -8.63
CA GLY A 21 16.36 -16.12 -7.30
C GLY A 21 17.24 -15.46 -6.25
N GLU A 22 17.88 -14.33 -6.57
CA GLU A 22 18.74 -13.54 -5.68
C GLU A 22 17.91 -12.55 -4.86
N TRP A 23 17.02 -13.08 -4.03
CA TRP A 23 16.02 -12.31 -3.29
C TRP A 23 16.60 -11.30 -2.30
N ASN A 24 17.77 -11.59 -1.72
CA ASN A 24 18.45 -10.66 -0.80
C ASN A 24 18.95 -9.42 -1.55
N THR A 25 19.58 -9.62 -2.70
CA THR A 25 20.05 -8.53 -3.57
C THR A 25 18.89 -7.74 -4.15
N ALA A 26 17.81 -8.41 -4.57
CA ALA A 26 16.60 -7.74 -5.01
C ALA A 26 16.03 -6.82 -3.93
N ARG A 27 15.97 -7.30 -2.67
CA ARG A 27 15.48 -6.52 -1.52
C ARG A 27 16.33 -5.28 -1.25
N GLU A 28 17.65 -5.37 -1.33
CA GLU A 28 18.56 -4.23 -1.12
C GLU A 28 18.41 -3.14 -2.20
N LEU A 29 17.95 -3.51 -3.39
CA LEU A 29 17.76 -2.60 -4.52
C LEU A 29 16.40 -1.92 -4.52
N VAL A 30 15.38 -2.52 -3.88
CA VAL A 30 14.07 -1.89 -3.70
C VAL A 30 14.22 -0.76 -2.69
N PRO A 31 13.86 0.49 -3.05
CA PRO A 31 13.89 1.59 -2.09
C PRO A 31 12.95 1.29 -0.93
N ASP A 32 13.37 1.63 0.29
CA ASP A 32 12.52 1.54 1.48
C ASP A 32 11.20 2.26 1.21
N ALA A 33 10.11 1.49 1.10
CA ALA A 33 8.78 2.06 1.06
C ALA A 33 8.54 2.71 2.41
N LYS A 34 8.55 4.05 2.47
CA LYS A 34 8.07 4.75 3.65
C LYS A 34 6.62 4.29 3.85
N PRO A 35 6.27 3.67 4.99
CA PRO A 35 4.88 3.32 5.24
C PRO A 35 4.07 4.62 5.15
N SER A 36 3.21 4.72 4.14
CA SER A 36 2.30 5.85 4.05
C SER A 36 1.16 5.59 5.02
N THR A 37 1.00 6.53 5.96
CA THR A 37 -0.16 6.59 6.86
C THR A 37 -1.44 7.05 6.15
N GLU A 38 -1.31 7.38 4.86
CA GLU A 38 -2.39 7.73 3.95
C GLU A 38 -2.58 6.61 2.94
N LEU A 39 -3.83 6.22 2.73
CA LEU A 39 -4.22 5.32 1.65
C LEU A 39 -4.11 6.09 0.34
N ASN A 40 -3.43 5.53 -0.65
CA ASN A 40 -3.56 6.03 -2.01
C ASN A 40 -4.98 5.75 -2.54
N TRP A 41 -5.36 6.35 -3.67
CA TRP A 41 -6.72 6.23 -4.22
C TRP A 41 -7.15 4.77 -4.43
N LEU A 42 -6.24 3.92 -4.90
CA LEU A 42 -6.53 2.51 -5.17
C LEU A 42 -6.72 1.72 -3.87
N GLU A 43 -5.84 1.92 -2.89
CA GLU A 43 -5.94 1.33 -1.55
C GLU A 43 -7.22 1.78 -0.84
N GLY A 44 -7.57 3.06 -0.95
CA GLY A 44 -8.82 3.61 -0.43
C GLY A 44 -10.05 2.98 -1.08
N HIS A 45 -10.01 2.75 -2.39
CA HIS A 45 -11.11 2.10 -3.11
C HIS A 45 -11.34 0.66 -2.61
N PHE A 46 -10.28 -0.14 -2.51
CA PHE A 46 -10.39 -1.52 -2.01
C PHE A 46 -10.81 -1.58 -0.54
N ALA A 47 -10.28 -0.68 0.30
CA ALA A 47 -10.72 -0.58 1.68
C ALA A 47 -12.21 -0.24 1.76
N ALA A 48 -12.68 0.74 0.99
CA ALA A 48 -14.09 1.10 0.97
C ALA A 48 -14.99 -0.07 0.54
N VAL A 49 -14.60 -0.85 -0.46
CA VAL A 49 -15.34 -2.05 -0.89
C VAL A 49 -15.39 -3.09 0.23
N ALA A 50 -14.27 -3.39 0.89
CA ALA A 50 -14.26 -4.36 1.99
C ALA A 50 -15.13 -3.93 3.19
N PHE A 51 -15.14 -2.63 3.52
CA PHE A 51 -16.03 -2.08 4.54
C PHE A 51 -17.51 -2.16 4.12
N ALA A 52 -17.82 -1.95 2.84
CA ALA A 52 -19.17 -2.10 2.32
C ALA A 52 -19.63 -3.57 2.45
N GLU A 53 -18.82 -4.53 2.01
CA GLU A 53 -19.12 -5.97 2.07
C GLU A 53 -19.33 -6.50 3.49
N SER A 54 -18.64 -5.91 4.47
CA SER A 54 -18.79 -6.24 5.90
C SER A 54 -19.98 -5.56 6.57
N GLY A 55 -20.80 -4.79 5.83
CA GLY A 55 -21.97 -4.09 6.35
C GLY A 55 -21.65 -2.75 7.03
N LEU A 56 -20.41 -2.29 6.95
CA LEU A 56 -19.93 -1.02 7.51
C LEU A 56 -20.01 0.10 6.48
N TRP A 57 -21.23 0.37 6.00
CA TRP A 57 -21.50 1.28 4.88
C TRP A 57 -21.06 2.73 5.14
N GLU A 58 -21.17 3.22 6.39
CA GLU A 58 -20.72 4.57 6.77
C GLU A 58 -19.20 4.71 6.63
N GLU A 59 -18.46 3.65 6.96
CA GLU A 59 -17.00 3.59 6.85
C GLU A 59 -16.57 3.57 5.37
N ALA A 60 -17.28 2.80 4.54
CA ALA A 60 -17.07 2.74 3.11
C ALA A 60 -17.29 4.09 2.41
N VAL A 61 -18.38 4.79 2.74
CA VAL A 61 -18.67 6.13 2.20
C VAL A 61 -17.62 7.14 2.68
N ARG A 62 -17.19 7.06 3.94
CA ARG A 62 -16.15 7.92 4.48
C ARG A 62 -14.82 7.75 3.74
N ILE A 63 -14.39 6.52 3.49
CA ILE A 63 -13.14 6.21 2.80
C ILE A 63 -13.23 6.60 1.31
N SER A 64 -14.33 6.30 0.63
CA SER A 64 -14.49 6.57 -0.82
C SER A 64 -14.70 8.05 -1.16
N SER A 65 -15.27 8.86 -0.25
CA SER A 65 -15.58 10.26 -0.52
C SER A 65 -14.37 11.21 -0.51
N GLY A 66 -13.17 10.73 -0.15
CA GLY A 66 -11.95 11.55 -0.09
C GLY A 66 -12.04 12.72 0.90
N ARG A 67 -13.13 12.84 1.67
CA ARG A 67 -13.20 13.67 2.87
C ARG A 67 -12.31 12.98 3.87
N GLY A 68 -11.03 13.33 3.79
CA GLY A 68 -9.99 12.84 4.67
C GLY A 68 -10.58 12.79 6.07
N VAL A 69 -10.49 11.62 6.68
CA VAL A 69 -10.79 11.43 8.08
C VAL A 69 -10.24 12.68 8.76
N SER A 70 -11.11 13.50 9.36
CA SER A 70 -10.67 14.57 10.25
C SER A 70 -10.03 13.83 11.41
N ARG A 71 -8.78 13.42 11.23
CA ARG A 71 -8.03 12.68 12.22
C ARG A 71 -7.68 13.72 13.25
N PRO A 72 -7.92 13.45 14.54
CA PRO A 72 -7.15 14.12 15.56
C PRO A 72 -5.70 14.02 15.12
N ARG A 73 -5.00 15.16 14.97
CA ARG A 73 -3.59 15.17 14.58
C ARG A 73 -2.84 14.08 15.36
N GLY A 74 -2.32 13.08 14.67
CA GLY A 74 -1.43 12.08 15.27
C GLY A 74 -1.93 10.64 15.48
N LYS A 75 -3.10 10.22 14.97
CA LYS A 75 -3.47 8.79 14.95
C LYS A 75 -3.45 8.19 13.55
N ASP A 76 -2.76 7.06 13.40
CA ASP A 76 -2.62 6.29 12.16
C ASP A 76 -3.94 5.58 11.79
N PHE A 77 -4.22 5.43 10.48
CA PHE A 77 -5.38 4.66 9.99
C PHE A 77 -5.36 3.23 10.52
N TYR A 78 -4.22 2.57 10.37
CA TYR A 78 -4.04 1.19 10.79
C TYR A 78 -4.16 1.09 12.31
N GLU A 79 -3.69 2.10 13.05
CA GLU A 79 -3.92 2.20 14.49
C GLU A 79 -5.40 2.35 14.86
N SER A 80 -6.19 3.11 14.09
CA SER A 80 -7.64 3.23 14.33
C SER A 80 -8.42 1.94 14.09
N LEU A 81 -7.88 1.03 13.28
CA LEU A 81 -8.42 -0.31 13.03
C LEU A 81 -7.81 -1.39 13.94
N GLY A 82 -6.93 -1.03 14.88
CA GLY A 82 -6.21 -1.99 15.72
C GLY A 82 -5.12 -2.78 15.00
N LEU A 83 -4.76 -2.38 13.79
CA LEU A 83 -3.77 -3.00 12.90
C LEU A 83 -2.40 -2.33 12.99
N LYS A 84 -2.09 -1.65 14.10
CA LYS A 84 -0.81 -0.98 14.29
C LYS A 84 0.33 -2.00 14.19
N GLY A 85 1.23 -1.82 13.22
CA GLY A 85 2.35 -2.73 12.97
C GLY A 85 2.03 -3.91 12.04
N VAL A 86 0.82 -3.99 11.48
CA VAL A 86 0.46 -5.00 10.49
C VAL A 86 0.84 -4.51 9.09
N HIS A 87 1.77 -5.22 8.44
CA HIS A 87 2.08 -5.02 7.03
C HIS A 87 1.09 -5.80 6.17
N LEU A 88 0.16 -5.09 5.53
CA LEU A 88 -0.74 -5.65 4.51
C LEU A 88 -0.04 -5.64 3.15
N SER A 89 0.13 -6.81 2.55
CA SER A 89 0.54 -6.98 1.16
C SER A 89 -0.55 -7.78 0.45
N PHE A 90 -1.12 -7.23 -0.62
CA PHE A 90 -2.08 -7.94 -1.46
C PHE A 90 -1.47 -8.18 -2.84
N GLY A 91 -1.84 -9.30 -3.46
CA GLY A 91 -1.44 -9.68 -4.80
C GLY A 91 -2.56 -10.47 -5.45
N TYR A 92 -2.64 -10.41 -6.78
CA TYR A 92 -3.61 -11.18 -7.56
C TYR A 92 -2.92 -12.42 -8.13
N VAL A 93 -3.55 -13.57 -7.98
CA VAL A 93 -3.17 -14.80 -8.69
C VAL A 93 -4.26 -15.07 -9.71
N THR A 94 -3.91 -14.99 -10.99
CA THR A 94 -4.74 -15.53 -12.07
C THR A 94 -4.63 -17.05 -12.05
N VAL A 95 -5.76 -17.71 -11.82
CA VAL A 95 -5.89 -19.16 -11.97
C VAL A 95 -6.32 -19.43 -13.41
N ASN A 96 -5.47 -20.13 -14.16
CA ASN A 96 -5.82 -20.70 -15.47
C ASN A 96 -6.48 -22.06 -15.29
#